data_AF-A0A9E4YRG6-F1
#
_entry.id   AF-A0A9E4YRG6-F1
#
_cell.length_a   1.000
_cell.length_b   1.000
_cell.length_c   1.000
_cell.angle_alpha   90.00
_cell.angle_beta   90.00
_cell.angle_gamma   90.00
#
_symmetry.space_group_name_H-M   'P 1'
#
loop_
_entity.id
_entity.type
_entity.pdbx_description
1 polymer ?
#
loop_
_entity_poly.entity_id
_entity_poly.type
_entity_poly.pdbx_seq_one_letter_code
_entity_poly.pdbx_strand_id
1 'polypeptide(L)'
;MTDSSSSTGSHTLMSLMSVLLLVLLYLGGEDVFEIAIGNARYMGGESLLWLAGSVGYVAAALVVAGLCIWAITSPETLISWYDRSLAPRIEKLGWARWAIAGLAILFPSILFLGIWGKSLTAASFRILILFLSAVAAGLVVSEKSARAFPNIALSLLLGASVFGVSKRLILVTDYPFKLYWSEGNRLWDYSLYFLRGQYLVEGDFTFPTYLTPGRHGLWGLPFLIPGATIATLRLWDVVLWTLPYLLLGWLFFTAKRTNLSWRLRFGIALWMLVYLTLAGTFAPLVLSAILLAWLLNSSRPLRAALLAAAAGFYAGISRWTWFAAPAVWAGLWILLDVDTEPHRKRRFVRSLGVGAAGLLGGIAAQALMSVAFPRPEAVFSTAFSQPLLWYRLLPNALSQQGILRSLLIAIGPLVVLLIWGGLQGRPRWGWLEWSALWLSLAGFLGLGIAASVKIGGGNNLHNLDMFMMTLLFALAWVA
;
A
#
# COMPACT_ATOMS: atom_id res chain seq x y z
N MET A 1 -8.13 -27.50 -29.92
CA MET A 1 -7.26 -26.55 -30.65
C MET A 1 -7.04 -25.23 -29.88
N THR A 2 -7.02 -25.25 -28.54
CA THR A 2 -6.97 -24.05 -27.68
C THR A 2 -5.80 -24.00 -26.69
N ASP A 3 -4.78 -24.85 -26.86
CA ASP A 3 -3.65 -24.95 -25.89
C ASP A 3 -2.32 -24.31 -26.37
N SER A 4 -2.20 -23.87 -27.62
CA SER A 4 -0.92 -23.33 -28.13
C SER A 4 -0.66 -21.86 -27.76
N SER A 5 -1.69 -21.10 -27.37
CA SER A 5 -1.52 -19.70 -26.93
C SER A 5 -1.15 -19.56 -25.45
N SER A 6 -1.33 -20.61 -24.64
CA SER A 6 -0.99 -20.59 -23.20
C SER A 6 0.50 -20.88 -22.97
N SER A 7 1.15 -21.67 -23.83
CA SER A 7 2.57 -22.04 -23.68
C SER A 7 3.53 -20.87 -23.94
N THR A 8 3.31 -20.11 -25.02
CA THR A 8 4.14 -18.96 -25.42
C THR A 8 4.14 -17.83 -24.40
N GLY A 9 3.00 -17.57 -23.76
CA GLY A 9 2.90 -16.60 -22.66
C GLY A 9 3.69 -17.02 -21.42
N SER A 10 3.67 -18.31 -21.08
CA SER A 10 4.40 -18.84 -19.93
C SER A 10 5.92 -18.76 -20.10
N HIS A 11 6.42 -18.99 -21.32
CA HIS A 11 7.85 -18.91 -21.63
C HIS A 11 8.36 -17.49 -21.48
N THR A 12 7.63 -16.51 -22.04
CA THR A 12 8.00 -15.10 -21.98
C THR A 12 8.09 -14.60 -20.53
N LEU A 13 7.09 -14.94 -19.70
CA LEU A 13 7.07 -14.57 -18.29
C LEU A 13 8.22 -15.20 -17.50
N MET A 14 8.54 -16.46 -17.76
CA MET A 14 9.63 -17.16 -17.09
C MET A 14 10.99 -16.56 -17.47
N SER A 15 11.22 -16.24 -18.74
CA SER A 15 12.45 -15.56 -19.18
C SER A 15 12.58 -14.17 -18.56
N LEU A 16 11.49 -13.38 -18.52
CA LEU A 16 11.50 -12.05 -17.89
C LEU A 16 11.80 -12.12 -16.39
N MET A 17 11.19 -13.06 -15.67
CA MET A 17 11.50 -13.29 -14.26
C MET A 17 12.95 -13.71 -14.04
N SER A 18 13.49 -14.54 -14.92
CA SER A 18 14.88 -15.01 -14.84
C SER A 18 15.87 -13.87 -15.06
N VAL A 19 15.59 -12.97 -16.02
CA VAL A 19 16.37 -11.75 -16.23
C VAL A 19 16.29 -10.84 -14.99
N LEU A 20 15.09 -10.62 -14.45
CA LEU A 20 14.92 -9.82 -13.23
C LEU A 20 15.72 -10.41 -12.06
N LEU A 21 15.68 -11.73 -11.88
CA LEU A 21 16.42 -12.41 -10.82
C LEU A 21 17.93 -12.31 -11.01
N LEU A 22 18.44 -12.40 -12.23
CA LEU A 22 19.86 -12.16 -12.53
C LEU A 22 20.30 -10.74 -12.17
N VAL A 23 19.48 -9.73 -12.49
CA VAL A 23 19.73 -8.33 -12.09
C VAL A 23 19.73 -8.19 -10.57
N LEU A 24 18.76 -8.80 -9.88
CA LEU A 24 18.70 -8.77 -8.41
C LEU A 24 19.85 -9.52 -7.75
N LEU A 25 20.33 -10.61 -8.35
CA LEU A 25 21.52 -11.34 -7.87
C LEU A 25 22.77 -10.46 -8.00
N TYR A 26 22.94 -9.76 -9.12
CA TYR A 26 24.05 -8.85 -9.31
C TYR A 26 24.02 -7.71 -8.27
N LEU A 27 22.90 -6.97 -8.18
CA LEU A 27 22.77 -5.85 -7.25
C LEU A 27 22.82 -6.29 -5.78
N GLY A 28 22.21 -7.43 -5.45
CA GLY A 28 22.30 -8.02 -4.12
C GLY A 28 23.72 -8.50 -3.78
N GLY A 29 24.50 -8.91 -4.78
CA GLY A 29 25.90 -9.30 -4.62
C GLY A 29 26.80 -8.11 -4.34
N GLU A 30 26.58 -6.99 -5.05
CA GLU A 30 27.23 -5.71 -4.73
C GLU A 30 26.94 -5.29 -3.28
N ASP A 31 25.66 -5.32 -2.87
CA ASP A 31 25.27 -5.03 -1.48
C ASP A 31 25.99 -5.93 -0.45
N VAL A 32 26.06 -7.24 -0.68
CA VAL A 32 26.75 -8.20 0.21
C VAL A 32 28.25 -7.91 0.27
N PHE A 33 28.86 -7.62 -0.88
CA PHE A 33 30.27 -7.27 -0.98
C PHE A 33 30.60 -5.97 -0.23
N GLU A 34 29.77 -4.94 -0.39
CA GLU A 34 29.90 -3.68 0.35
C GLU A 34 29.73 -3.88 1.86
N ILE A 35 28.77 -4.70 2.29
CA ILE A 35 28.58 -5.04 3.71
C ILE A 35 29.81 -5.79 4.25
N ALA A 36 30.34 -6.75 3.50
CA ALA A 36 31.51 -7.54 3.91
C ALA A 36 32.76 -6.65 4.04
N ILE A 37 33.07 -5.84 3.03
CA ILE A 37 34.26 -4.97 3.01
C ILE A 37 34.12 -3.76 3.93
N GLY A 38 32.94 -3.14 3.99
CA GLY A 38 32.67 -1.99 4.83
C GLY A 38 32.79 -2.31 6.32
N ASN A 39 32.36 -3.51 6.73
CA ASN A 39 32.52 -3.99 8.11
C ASN A 39 33.94 -4.50 8.42
N ALA A 40 34.72 -4.88 7.40
CA ALA A 40 36.12 -5.31 7.56
C ALA A 40 37.07 -4.17 7.98
N ARG A 41 36.66 -2.89 7.88
CA ARG A 41 37.48 -1.75 8.32
C ARG A 41 37.46 -1.46 9.83
N TYR A 42 36.54 -2.05 10.61
CA TYR A 42 36.43 -1.76 12.05
C TYR A 42 36.73 -2.92 13.00
N MET A 43 36.93 -4.14 12.50
CA MET A 43 37.49 -5.24 13.29
C MET A 43 38.44 -6.07 12.44
N GLY A 44 39.74 -5.95 12.71
CA GLY A 44 40.78 -6.75 12.07
C GLY A 44 40.54 -8.24 12.28
N GLY A 45 40.05 -8.91 11.26
CA GLY A 45 39.81 -10.35 11.22
C GLY A 45 38.48 -10.66 10.55
N GLU A 46 38.54 -11.20 9.32
CA GLU A 46 37.42 -11.93 8.75
C GLU A 46 37.01 -13.01 9.75
N SER A 47 35.86 -12.82 10.43
CA SER A 47 35.24 -13.92 11.16
C SER A 47 35.06 -15.06 10.16
N LEU A 48 35.52 -16.26 10.50
CA LEU A 48 35.31 -17.46 9.67
C LEU A 48 33.84 -17.63 9.26
N LEU A 49 32.91 -17.12 10.08
CA LEU A 49 31.48 -17.09 9.80
C LEU A 49 31.12 -16.17 8.62
N TRP A 50 31.73 -14.99 8.50
CA TRP A 50 31.51 -14.08 7.39
C TRP A 50 32.13 -14.61 6.09
N LEU A 51 33.34 -15.16 6.14
CA LEU A 51 33.94 -15.82 4.99
C LEU A 51 33.09 -17.00 4.52
N ALA A 52 32.68 -17.87 5.44
CA ALA A 52 31.79 -18.99 5.13
C ALA A 52 30.43 -18.52 4.57
N GLY A 53 29.86 -17.45 5.14
CA GLY A 53 28.62 -16.84 4.66
C GLY A 53 28.74 -16.27 3.25
N SER A 54 29.82 -15.57 2.95
CA SER A 54 30.11 -15.01 1.62
C SER A 54 30.35 -16.11 0.58
N VAL A 55 31.14 -17.14 0.91
CA VAL A 55 31.35 -18.31 0.03
C VAL A 55 30.02 -19.03 -0.23
N GLY A 56 29.22 -19.23 0.83
CA GLY A 56 27.89 -19.83 0.72
C GLY A 56 26.95 -19.01 -0.17
N TYR A 57 26.97 -17.68 -0.02
CA TYR A 57 26.19 -16.77 -0.87
C TYR A 57 26.61 -16.87 -2.34
N VAL A 58 27.91 -16.82 -2.64
CA VAL A 58 28.42 -16.94 -4.02
C VAL A 58 28.02 -18.29 -4.63
N ALA A 59 28.19 -19.39 -3.89
CA ALA A 59 27.79 -20.71 -4.37
C ALA A 59 26.28 -20.77 -4.67
N ALA A 60 25.44 -20.25 -3.78
CA ALA A 60 24.00 -20.18 -3.99
C ALA A 60 23.64 -19.28 -5.19
N ALA A 61 24.29 -18.13 -5.33
CA ALA A 61 24.08 -17.19 -6.43
C ALA A 61 24.44 -17.83 -7.78
N LEU A 62 25.53 -18.59 -7.86
CA LEU A 62 25.92 -19.32 -9.07
C LEU A 62 24.88 -20.39 -9.46
N VAL A 63 24.34 -21.13 -8.49
CA VAL A 63 23.27 -22.11 -8.75
C VAL A 63 22.02 -21.42 -9.28
N VAL A 64 21.57 -20.33 -8.64
CA VAL A 64 20.38 -19.59 -9.08
C VAL A 64 20.62 -18.96 -10.46
N ALA A 65 21.80 -18.39 -10.70
CA ALA A 65 22.16 -17.84 -12.00
C ALA A 65 22.15 -18.92 -13.10
N GLY A 66 22.70 -20.11 -12.81
CA GLY A 66 22.64 -21.26 -13.73
C GLY A 66 21.20 -21.67 -14.06
N LEU A 67 20.31 -21.72 -13.06
CA LEU A 67 18.89 -21.99 -13.27
C LEU A 67 18.20 -20.89 -14.10
N CYS A 68 18.51 -19.61 -13.86
CA CYS A 68 17.98 -18.50 -14.65
C CYS A 68 18.46 -18.56 -16.10
N ILE A 69 19.74 -18.86 -16.34
CA ILE A 69 20.28 -19.04 -17.68
C ILE A 69 19.57 -20.21 -18.38
N TRP A 70 19.41 -21.35 -17.70
CA TRP A 70 18.68 -22.49 -18.26
C TRP A 70 17.22 -22.15 -18.60
N ALA A 71 16.55 -21.39 -17.73
CA ALA A 71 15.19 -20.90 -17.96
C ALA A 71 15.08 -19.99 -19.19
N ILE A 72 16.10 -19.18 -19.45
CA ILE A 72 16.16 -18.26 -20.60
C ILE A 72 16.48 -19.03 -21.89
N THR A 73 17.47 -19.92 -21.86
CA THR A 73 17.97 -20.60 -23.07
C THR A 73 17.11 -21.79 -23.48
N SER A 74 16.47 -22.47 -22.52
CA SER A 74 15.73 -23.71 -22.79
C SER A 74 14.52 -23.84 -21.86
N PRO A 75 13.55 -22.91 -21.94
CA PRO A 75 12.40 -22.86 -21.06
C PRO A 75 11.59 -24.16 -21.04
N GLU A 76 11.39 -24.80 -22.19
CA GLU A 76 10.63 -26.05 -22.32
C GLU A 76 11.28 -27.21 -21.58
N THR A 77 12.61 -27.29 -21.62
CA THR A 77 13.37 -28.33 -20.91
C THR A 77 13.28 -28.13 -19.41
N LEU A 78 13.37 -26.89 -18.92
CA LEU A 78 13.21 -26.60 -17.50
C LEU A 78 11.78 -26.87 -17.01
N ILE A 79 10.77 -26.46 -17.78
CA ILE A 79 9.35 -26.71 -17.48
C ILE A 79 9.07 -28.21 -17.41
N SER A 80 9.53 -28.97 -18.41
CA SER A 80 9.34 -30.42 -18.44
C SER A 80 10.12 -31.12 -17.33
N TRP A 81 11.32 -30.65 -16.98
CA TRP A 81 12.06 -31.14 -15.82
C TRP A 81 11.32 -30.87 -14.52
N TYR A 82 10.79 -29.66 -14.33
CA TYR A 82 9.99 -29.29 -13.16
C TYR A 82 8.80 -30.23 -13.00
N ASP A 83 8.00 -30.39 -14.05
CA ASP A 83 6.77 -31.18 -14.02
C ASP A 83 7.04 -32.68 -13.84
N ARG A 84 8.12 -33.23 -14.42
CA ARG A 84 8.44 -34.65 -14.33
C ARG A 84 9.21 -35.02 -13.06
N SER A 85 10.08 -34.14 -12.58
CA SER A 85 11.07 -34.48 -11.56
C SER A 85 10.77 -33.82 -10.22
N LEU A 86 10.50 -32.51 -10.22
CA LEU A 86 10.42 -31.72 -9.00
C LEU A 86 9.00 -31.70 -8.42
N ALA A 87 7.98 -31.39 -9.22
CA ALA A 87 6.60 -31.28 -8.78
C ALA A 87 6.09 -32.56 -8.10
N PRO A 88 6.31 -33.79 -8.63
CA PRO A 88 5.84 -35.01 -7.97
C PRO A 88 6.54 -35.27 -6.63
N ARG A 89 7.81 -34.84 -6.48
CA ARG A 89 8.54 -34.96 -5.20
C ARG A 89 8.00 -33.97 -4.17
N ILE A 90 7.67 -32.75 -4.60
CA ILE A 90 7.04 -31.74 -3.75
C ILE A 90 5.65 -32.20 -3.32
N GLU A 91 4.86 -32.81 -4.21
CA GLU A 91 3.53 -33.34 -3.87
C GLU A 91 3.58 -34.44 -2.80
N LYS A 92 4.62 -35.30 -2.83
CA LYS A 92 4.85 -36.32 -1.79
C LYS A 92 5.07 -35.74 -0.39
N LEU A 93 5.45 -34.47 -0.27
CA LEU A 93 5.59 -33.80 1.03
C LEU A 93 4.22 -33.53 1.69
N GLY A 94 3.10 -33.64 0.96
CA GLY A 94 1.76 -33.47 1.51
C GLY A 94 1.59 -32.11 2.18
N TRP A 95 1.22 -32.10 3.47
CA TRP A 95 1.04 -30.87 4.24
C TRP A 95 2.35 -30.11 4.52
N ALA A 96 3.49 -30.81 4.55
CA ALA A 96 4.78 -30.20 4.88
C ALA A 96 5.19 -29.14 3.83
N ARG A 97 4.73 -29.27 2.57
CA ARG A 97 4.94 -28.26 1.53
C ARG A 97 4.35 -26.89 1.94
N TRP A 98 3.20 -26.87 2.60
CA TRP A 98 2.57 -25.64 3.08
C TRP A 98 3.32 -25.04 4.27
N ALA A 99 3.86 -25.87 5.16
CA ALA A 99 4.72 -25.41 6.24
C ALA A 99 6.02 -24.78 5.70
N ILE A 100 6.66 -25.43 4.72
CA ILE A 100 7.84 -24.90 4.03
C ILE A 100 7.52 -23.56 3.35
N ALA A 101 6.40 -23.47 2.64
CA ALA A 101 5.97 -22.22 2.01
C ALA A 101 5.70 -21.12 3.06
N GLY A 102 5.05 -21.45 4.17
CA GLY A 102 4.82 -20.52 5.28
C GLY A 102 6.12 -20.02 5.90
N LEU A 103 7.09 -20.91 6.14
CA LEU A 103 8.42 -20.54 6.63
C LEU A 103 9.17 -19.66 5.64
N ALA A 104 9.12 -19.98 4.34
CA ALA A 104 9.72 -19.16 3.29
C ALA A 104 9.10 -17.74 3.26
N ILE A 105 7.78 -17.61 3.39
CA ILE A 105 7.09 -16.31 3.46
C ILE A 105 7.49 -15.51 4.72
N LEU A 106 7.66 -16.18 5.86
CA LEU A 106 8.06 -15.55 7.13
C LEU A 106 9.55 -15.20 7.17
N PHE A 107 10.39 -15.91 6.41
CA PHE A 107 11.84 -15.82 6.48
C PHE A 107 12.39 -14.39 6.33
N PRO A 108 11.96 -13.57 5.34
CA PRO A 108 12.40 -12.18 5.26
C PRO A 108 12.08 -11.35 6.51
N SER A 109 10.91 -11.59 7.12
CA SER A 109 10.50 -10.90 8.35
C SER A 109 11.38 -11.31 9.53
N ILE A 110 11.62 -12.61 9.69
CA ILE A 110 12.49 -13.14 10.75
C ILE A 110 13.92 -12.60 10.59
N LEU A 111 14.45 -12.63 9.38
CA LEU A 111 15.82 -12.20 9.09
C LEU A 111 16.01 -10.69 9.32
N PHE A 112 15.15 -9.86 8.70
CA PHE A 112 15.37 -8.41 8.67
C PHE A 112 14.75 -7.64 9.84
N LEU A 113 13.81 -8.23 10.57
CA LEU A 113 13.27 -7.63 11.80
C LEU A 113 13.89 -8.25 13.07
N GLY A 114 14.61 -9.36 12.92
CA GLY A 114 15.38 -9.99 14.00
C GLY A 114 16.76 -9.37 14.21
N ILE A 115 17.65 -10.14 14.83
CA ILE A 115 18.98 -9.70 15.25
C ILE A 115 19.90 -9.25 14.09
N TRP A 116 19.70 -9.82 12.90
CA TRP A 116 20.52 -9.53 11.71
C TRP A 116 20.06 -8.29 10.94
N GLY A 117 18.87 -7.76 11.25
CA GLY A 117 18.27 -6.65 10.52
C GLY A 117 19.09 -5.36 10.53
N LYS A 118 19.89 -5.14 11.59
CA LYS A 118 20.77 -3.97 11.73
C LYS A 118 22.00 -4.04 10.81
N SER A 119 22.52 -5.23 10.52
CA SER A 119 23.66 -5.43 9.63
C SER A 119 23.25 -5.55 8.16
N LEU A 120 22.05 -6.06 7.90
CA LEU A 120 21.53 -6.29 6.55
C LEU A 120 20.59 -5.15 6.14
N THR A 121 21.11 -3.92 6.00
CA THR A 121 20.31 -2.72 5.69
C THR A 121 20.17 -2.43 4.20
N ALA A 122 21.02 -3.04 3.37
CA ALA A 122 21.09 -2.75 1.95
C ALA A 122 19.80 -3.17 1.21
N ALA A 123 19.32 -2.29 0.34
CA ALA A 123 17.97 -2.39 -0.22
C ALA A 123 17.85 -3.50 -1.28
N SER A 124 18.85 -3.65 -2.15
CA SER A 124 18.84 -4.62 -3.24
C SER A 124 18.89 -6.04 -2.69
N PHE A 125 19.72 -6.27 -1.68
CA PHE A 125 19.80 -7.54 -0.96
C PHE A 125 18.46 -7.91 -0.29
N ARG A 126 17.81 -6.95 0.37
CA ARG A 126 16.47 -7.18 0.96
C ARG A 126 15.43 -7.58 -0.08
N ILE A 127 15.43 -6.92 -1.23
CA ILE A 127 14.54 -7.23 -2.36
C ILE A 127 14.85 -8.61 -2.93
N LEU A 128 16.13 -8.96 -3.09
CA LEU A 128 16.57 -10.27 -3.55
C LEU A 128 16.07 -11.39 -2.62
N ILE A 129 16.27 -11.26 -1.31
CA ILE A 129 15.82 -12.27 -0.33
C ILE A 129 14.30 -12.41 -0.32
N LEU A 130 13.57 -11.30 -0.39
CA LEU A 130 12.11 -11.33 -0.49
C LEU A 130 11.66 -12.06 -1.77
N PHE A 131 12.30 -11.77 -2.90
CA PHE A 131 11.96 -12.38 -4.19
C PHE A 131 12.29 -13.87 -4.21
N LEU A 132 13.49 -14.29 -3.76
CA LEU A 132 13.87 -15.69 -3.64
C LEU A 132 12.93 -16.47 -2.72
N SER A 133 12.54 -15.87 -1.59
CA SER A 133 11.58 -16.46 -0.66
C SER A 133 10.20 -16.67 -1.31
N ALA A 134 9.75 -15.70 -2.11
CA ALA A 134 8.51 -15.80 -2.87
C ALA A 134 8.58 -16.85 -3.99
N VAL A 135 9.72 -16.97 -4.68
CA VAL A 135 9.97 -18.02 -5.68
C VAL A 135 9.92 -19.39 -5.01
N ALA A 136 10.64 -19.58 -3.90
CA ALA A 136 10.64 -20.83 -3.16
C ALA A 136 9.23 -21.22 -2.67
N ALA A 137 8.51 -20.30 -2.02
CA ALA A 137 7.14 -20.53 -1.57
C ALA A 137 6.21 -20.86 -2.75
N GLY A 138 6.28 -20.08 -3.83
CA GLY A 138 5.44 -20.25 -5.01
C GLY A 138 5.66 -21.56 -5.73
N LEU A 139 6.91 -22.03 -5.86
CA LEU A 139 7.22 -23.32 -6.46
C LEU A 139 6.73 -24.48 -5.58
N VAL A 140 6.94 -24.42 -4.26
CA VAL A 140 6.55 -25.51 -3.34
C VAL A 140 5.03 -25.71 -3.25
N VAL A 141 4.23 -24.67 -3.49
CA VAL A 141 2.76 -24.78 -3.56
C VAL A 141 2.22 -25.09 -4.96
N SER A 142 3.10 -25.21 -5.95
CA SER A 142 2.72 -25.42 -7.35
C SER A 142 2.78 -26.88 -7.77
N GLU A 143 1.60 -27.46 -8.00
CA GLU A 143 1.42 -28.82 -8.51
C GLU A 143 1.90 -28.99 -9.95
N LYS A 144 1.92 -27.90 -10.72
CA LYS A 144 2.41 -27.86 -12.11
C LYS A 144 3.09 -26.54 -12.40
N SER A 145 4.03 -26.56 -13.35
CA SER A 145 4.73 -25.40 -13.90
C SER A 145 3.79 -24.27 -14.30
N ALA A 146 2.66 -24.59 -14.93
CA ALA A 146 1.64 -23.62 -15.33
C ALA A 146 1.04 -22.82 -14.16
N ARG A 147 1.09 -23.35 -12.94
CA ARG A 147 0.63 -22.65 -11.72
C ARG A 147 1.76 -21.95 -10.95
N ALA A 148 3.02 -22.18 -11.31
CA ALA A 148 4.18 -21.59 -10.65
C ALA A 148 4.11 -20.07 -10.65
N PHE A 149 3.94 -19.45 -11.82
CA PHE A 149 3.97 -17.99 -11.93
C PHE A 149 2.88 -17.28 -11.09
N PRO A 150 1.57 -17.63 -11.19
CA PRO A 150 0.55 -17.05 -10.34
C PRO A 150 0.81 -17.25 -8.84
N ASN A 151 1.34 -18.42 -8.47
CA ASN A 151 1.65 -18.73 -7.07
C ASN A 151 2.87 -17.96 -6.56
N ILE A 152 3.90 -17.72 -7.39
CA ILE A 152 5.05 -16.88 -7.04
C ILE A 152 4.59 -15.43 -6.90
N ALA A 153 3.76 -14.91 -7.80
CA ALA A 153 3.23 -13.55 -7.71
C ALA A 153 2.40 -13.36 -6.44
N LEU A 154 1.52 -14.32 -6.10
CA LEU A 154 0.76 -14.29 -4.87
C LEU A 154 1.66 -14.41 -3.63
N SER A 155 2.68 -15.27 -3.69
CA SER A 155 3.68 -15.44 -2.61
C SER A 155 4.49 -14.16 -2.40
N LEU A 156 4.82 -13.42 -3.46
CA LEU A 156 5.52 -12.14 -3.36
C LEU A 156 4.65 -11.09 -2.67
N LEU A 157 3.37 -10.98 -3.06
CA LEU A 157 2.41 -10.08 -2.43
C LEU A 157 2.17 -10.44 -0.96
N LEU A 158 2.05 -11.74 -0.67
CA LEU A 158 1.87 -12.22 0.70
C LEU A 158 3.11 -11.96 1.54
N GLY A 159 4.31 -12.27 1.04
CA GLY A 159 5.59 -11.99 1.71
C GLY A 159 5.78 -10.50 1.99
N ALA A 160 5.51 -9.64 1.00
CA ALA A 160 5.59 -8.19 1.18
C ALA A 160 4.57 -7.67 2.22
N SER A 161 3.35 -8.21 2.21
CA SER A 161 2.30 -7.87 3.18
C SER A 161 2.66 -8.33 4.59
N VAL A 162 3.09 -9.59 4.74
CA VAL A 162 3.54 -10.17 6.02
C VAL A 162 4.71 -9.37 6.56
N PHE A 163 5.69 -9.01 5.73
CA PHE A 163 6.80 -8.16 6.13
C PHE A 163 6.33 -6.78 6.62
N GLY A 164 5.44 -6.11 5.86
CA GLY A 164 4.90 -4.80 6.20
C GLY A 164 4.06 -4.78 7.49
N VAL A 165 3.30 -5.85 7.75
CA VAL A 165 2.51 -6.02 8.98
C VAL A 165 3.43 -6.39 10.15
N SER A 166 4.37 -7.32 9.95
CA SER A 166 5.34 -7.74 10.98
C SER A 166 6.17 -6.56 11.49
N LYS A 167 6.59 -5.66 10.59
CA LYS A 167 7.31 -4.42 10.95
C LYS A 167 6.52 -3.55 11.94
N ARG A 168 5.19 -3.59 11.92
CA ARG A 168 4.35 -2.88 12.88
C ARG A 168 4.07 -3.73 14.12
N LEU A 169 3.86 -5.04 13.96
CA LEU A 169 3.64 -5.97 15.07
C LEU A 169 4.82 -5.99 16.06
N ILE A 170 6.06 -5.87 15.60
CA ILE A 170 7.22 -5.78 16.50
C ILE A 170 7.19 -4.53 17.40
N LEU A 171 6.38 -3.53 17.07
CA LEU A 171 6.19 -2.33 17.88
C LEU A 171 5.13 -2.55 18.97
N VAL A 172 4.34 -3.63 18.90
CA VAL A 172 3.29 -3.94 19.88
C VAL A 172 3.93 -4.46 21.16
N THR A 173 4.21 -3.54 22.08
CA THR A 173 4.82 -3.81 23.38
C THR A 173 4.18 -2.91 24.43
N ASP A 174 4.27 -3.29 25.70
CA ASP A 174 3.88 -2.42 26.83
C ASP A 174 5.01 -1.47 27.27
N TYR A 175 6.05 -1.30 26.45
CA TYR A 175 7.15 -0.40 26.75
C TYR A 175 6.65 1.05 26.86
N PRO A 176 6.88 1.76 27.98
CA PRO A 176 6.17 3.00 28.29
C PRO A 176 6.63 4.21 27.48
N PHE A 177 7.79 4.13 26.83
CA PHE A 177 8.31 5.22 26.00
C PHE A 177 7.95 5.05 24.53
N LYS A 178 7.97 6.18 23.80
CA LYS A 178 7.78 6.21 22.36
C LYS A 178 8.80 5.33 21.63
N LEU A 179 8.33 4.56 20.66
CA LEU A 179 9.12 3.72 19.75
C LEU A 179 9.38 4.42 18.42
N TYR A 180 8.57 5.43 18.07
CA TYR A 180 8.73 6.19 16.84
C TYR A 180 8.28 7.65 16.96
N TRP A 181 8.55 8.41 15.90
CA TRP A 181 8.25 9.84 15.81
C TRP A 181 6.77 10.14 16.08
N SER A 182 6.52 11.12 16.95
CA SER A 182 5.18 11.58 17.36
C SER A 182 4.26 10.58 18.07
N GLU A 183 4.66 9.31 18.29
CA GLU A 183 3.76 8.31 18.90
C GLU A 183 3.15 8.78 20.23
N GLY A 184 3.97 9.24 21.18
CA GLY A 184 3.49 9.66 22.50
C GLY A 184 2.49 10.82 22.42
N ASN A 185 2.79 11.84 21.60
CA ASN A 185 1.89 12.98 21.39
C ASN A 185 0.57 12.51 20.75
N ARG A 186 0.62 11.54 19.83
CA ARG A 186 -0.58 10.98 19.19
C ARG A 186 -1.43 10.20 20.19
N LEU A 187 -0.84 9.35 21.02
CA LEU A 187 -1.59 8.63 22.05
C LEU A 187 -2.28 9.58 23.02
N TRP A 188 -1.61 10.68 23.39
CA TRP A 188 -2.22 11.76 24.17
C TRP A 188 -3.35 12.46 23.40
N ASP A 189 -3.14 12.87 22.16
CA ASP A 189 -4.18 13.50 21.33
C ASP A 189 -5.46 12.64 21.21
N TYR A 190 -5.28 11.32 21.14
CA TYR A 190 -6.37 10.35 21.01
C TYR A 190 -7.11 10.12 22.34
N SER A 191 -6.39 10.19 23.48
CA SER A 191 -7.00 10.02 24.80
C SER A 191 -7.89 11.19 25.19
N LEU A 192 -7.59 12.40 24.72
CA LEU A 192 -8.37 13.60 25.02
C LEU A 192 -9.86 13.49 24.63
N TYR A 193 -10.22 12.60 23.71
CA TYR A 193 -11.60 12.43 23.29
C TYR A 193 -12.43 11.59 24.27
N PHE A 194 -11.84 10.54 24.84
CA PHE A 194 -12.54 9.56 25.67
C PHE A 194 -12.15 9.61 27.16
N LEU A 195 -10.96 10.12 27.48
CA LEU A 195 -10.39 10.18 28.83
C LEU A 195 -10.04 11.60 29.27
N ARG A 196 -10.65 12.64 28.67
CA ARG A 196 -10.45 14.03 29.10
C ARG A 196 -10.56 14.19 30.62
N GLY A 197 -11.58 13.57 31.23
CA GLY A 197 -11.85 13.68 32.67
C GLY A 197 -10.76 13.11 33.58
N GLN A 198 -9.78 12.39 33.03
CA GLN A 198 -8.62 11.88 33.78
C GLN A 198 -7.47 12.90 33.87
N TYR A 199 -7.52 13.98 33.09
CA TYR A 199 -6.50 15.01 33.09
C TYR A 199 -6.87 16.13 34.06
N LEU A 200 -5.95 16.46 34.96
CA LEU A 200 -6.01 17.68 35.75
C LEU A 200 -5.59 18.85 34.84
N VAL A 201 -6.54 19.71 34.52
CA VAL A 201 -6.32 20.88 33.68
C VAL A 201 -6.64 22.10 34.54
N GLU A 202 -5.64 22.95 34.75
CA GLU A 202 -5.85 24.24 35.41
C GLU A 202 -6.57 25.20 34.44
N GLY A 203 -7.72 25.71 34.85
CA GLY A 203 -8.55 26.63 34.06
C GLY A 203 -9.43 25.95 33.00
N ASP A 204 -9.91 26.75 32.04
CA ASP A 204 -10.77 26.27 30.96
C ASP A 204 -9.99 25.39 29.98
N PHE A 205 -10.30 24.09 29.96
CA PHE A 205 -9.71 23.18 28.99
C PHE A 205 -10.11 23.58 27.56
N THR A 206 -9.09 23.79 26.73
CA THR A 206 -9.24 23.98 25.30
C THR A 206 -8.62 22.81 24.57
N PHE A 207 -9.31 22.29 23.56
CA PHE A 207 -8.73 21.26 22.71
C PHE A 207 -7.50 21.80 21.97
N PRO A 208 -6.48 20.95 21.72
CA PRO A 208 -5.34 21.33 20.90
C PRO A 208 -5.80 21.88 19.55
N THR A 209 -5.07 22.87 19.05
CA THR A 209 -5.39 23.56 17.80
C THR A 209 -5.54 22.61 16.60
N TYR A 210 -4.86 21.47 16.59
CA TYR A 210 -4.89 20.47 15.50
C TYR A 210 -5.91 19.34 15.72
N LEU A 211 -6.98 19.57 16.48
CA LEU A 211 -7.95 18.52 16.76
C LEU A 211 -8.63 18.03 15.47
N THR A 212 -8.54 16.71 15.24
CA THR A 212 -9.18 16.03 14.12
C THR A 212 -10.10 14.94 14.63
N PRO A 213 -11.35 15.27 15.05
CA PRO A 213 -12.24 14.33 15.75
C PRO A 213 -12.46 13.01 15.02
N GLY A 214 -12.54 13.03 13.68
CA GLY A 214 -12.71 11.79 12.91
C GLY A 214 -11.51 10.84 13.02
N ARG A 215 -10.29 11.39 13.05
CA ARG A 215 -9.06 10.61 13.23
C ARG A 215 -8.85 10.24 14.70
N HIS A 216 -8.97 11.22 15.61
CA HIS A 216 -8.72 11.01 17.03
C HIS A 216 -9.74 10.04 17.64
N GLY A 217 -11.02 10.17 17.24
CA GLY A 217 -12.06 9.25 17.64
C GLY A 217 -11.78 7.81 17.18
N LEU A 218 -11.30 7.63 15.94
CA LEU A 218 -10.98 6.29 15.41
C LEU A 218 -9.78 5.65 16.13
N TRP A 219 -8.68 6.39 16.33
CA TRP A 219 -7.52 5.86 17.05
C TRP A 219 -7.75 5.74 18.55
N GLY A 220 -8.63 6.57 19.12
CA GLY A 220 -8.92 6.59 20.54
C GLY A 220 -9.89 5.51 21.01
N LEU A 221 -10.52 4.74 20.11
CA LEU A 221 -11.49 3.68 20.49
C LEU A 221 -11.00 2.74 21.60
N PRO A 222 -9.72 2.31 21.69
CA PRO A 222 -9.28 1.44 22.77
C PRO A 222 -9.42 2.06 24.17
N PHE A 223 -9.44 3.40 24.29
CA PHE A 223 -9.64 4.07 25.58
C PHE A 223 -11.05 3.89 26.15
N LEU A 224 -12.01 3.40 25.36
CA LEU A 224 -13.32 2.99 25.85
C LEU A 224 -13.27 1.65 26.62
N ILE A 225 -12.18 0.89 26.47
CA ILE A 225 -11.99 -0.40 27.14
C ILE A 225 -11.31 -0.13 28.49
N PRO A 226 -11.97 -0.45 29.63
CA PRO A 226 -11.34 -0.31 30.94
C PRO A 226 -10.05 -1.13 31.03
N GLY A 227 -8.96 -0.50 31.47
CA GLY A 227 -7.66 -1.15 31.63
C GLY A 227 -6.89 -1.39 30.33
N ALA A 228 -7.26 -0.75 29.22
CA ALA A 228 -6.47 -0.80 27.98
C ALA A 228 -5.00 -0.42 28.23
N THR A 229 -4.08 -1.27 27.78
CA THR A 229 -2.63 -1.04 27.94
C THR A 229 -2.04 -0.31 26.73
N ILE A 230 -0.77 0.06 26.83
CA ILE A 230 -0.01 0.63 25.71
C ILE A 230 0.10 -0.39 24.56
N ALA A 231 0.29 -1.69 24.84
CA ALA A 231 0.24 -2.73 23.82
C ALA A 231 -1.14 -2.79 23.14
N THR A 232 -2.25 -2.61 23.87
CA THR A 232 -3.60 -2.55 23.27
C THR A 232 -3.70 -1.41 22.24
N LEU A 233 -3.23 -0.22 22.60
CA LEU A 233 -3.24 0.95 21.72
C LEU A 233 -2.36 0.75 20.48
N ARG A 234 -1.18 0.15 20.65
CA ARG A 234 -0.27 -0.17 19.54
C ARG A 234 -0.82 -1.25 18.63
N LEU A 235 -1.45 -2.29 19.19
CA LEU A 235 -2.13 -3.32 18.42
C LEU A 235 -3.26 -2.72 17.59
N TRP A 236 -4.03 -1.80 18.17
CA TRP A 236 -5.08 -1.08 17.45
C TRP A 236 -4.52 -0.25 16.28
N ASP A 237 -3.36 0.40 16.46
CA ASP A 237 -2.66 1.07 15.35
C ASP A 237 -2.32 0.08 14.22
N VAL A 238 -1.81 -1.12 14.54
CA VAL A 238 -1.58 -2.17 13.53
C VAL A 238 -2.87 -2.55 12.80
N VAL A 239 -3.98 -2.71 13.53
CA VAL A 239 -5.29 -3.02 12.94
C VAL A 239 -5.71 -1.93 11.96
N LEU A 240 -5.60 -0.65 12.34
CA LEU A 240 -5.98 0.47 11.50
C LEU A 240 -5.11 0.63 10.24
N TRP A 241 -3.83 0.26 10.31
CA TRP A 241 -2.92 0.25 9.16
C TRP A 241 -3.02 -1.02 8.30
N THR A 242 -3.87 -1.99 8.66
CA THR A 242 -3.94 -3.29 7.97
C THR A 242 -5.35 -3.62 7.49
N LEU A 243 -6.31 -3.68 8.42
CA LEU A 243 -7.63 -4.23 8.15
C LEU A 243 -8.44 -3.37 7.15
N PRO A 244 -8.54 -2.02 7.30
CA PRO A 244 -9.28 -1.22 6.32
C PRO A 244 -8.73 -1.35 4.89
N TYR A 245 -7.45 -1.66 4.74
CA TYR A 245 -6.76 -1.66 3.46
C TYR A 245 -7.07 -2.96 2.73
N LEU A 246 -7.02 -4.08 3.45
CA LEU A 246 -7.46 -5.39 2.97
C LEU A 246 -8.95 -5.37 2.63
N LEU A 247 -9.78 -4.76 3.49
CA LEU A 247 -11.22 -4.63 3.25
C LEU A 247 -11.52 -3.80 2.01
N LEU A 248 -10.85 -2.66 1.83
CA LEU A 248 -11.00 -1.88 0.61
C LEU A 248 -10.64 -2.70 -0.61
N GLY A 249 -9.47 -3.35 -0.63
CA GLY A 249 -9.06 -4.16 -1.78
C GLY A 249 -9.95 -5.34 -2.09
N TRP A 250 -10.53 -5.96 -1.06
CA TRP A 250 -11.55 -6.98 -1.22
C TRP A 250 -12.83 -6.42 -1.86
N LEU A 251 -13.35 -5.30 -1.34
CA LEU A 251 -14.63 -4.73 -1.78
C LEU A 251 -14.54 -4.06 -3.16
N PHE A 252 -13.44 -3.39 -3.45
CA PHE A 252 -13.31 -2.45 -4.55
C PHE A 252 -13.61 -3.07 -5.93
N PHE A 253 -13.17 -4.31 -6.17
CA PHE A 253 -13.45 -5.01 -7.44
C PHE A 253 -14.64 -5.97 -7.36
N THR A 254 -15.11 -6.33 -6.16
CA THR A 254 -16.33 -7.15 -6.03
C THR A 254 -17.56 -6.44 -6.58
N ALA A 255 -17.58 -5.11 -6.54
CA ALA A 255 -18.75 -4.34 -6.96
C ALA A 255 -19.01 -4.33 -8.47
N LYS A 256 -17.98 -4.53 -9.30
CA LYS A 256 -18.11 -4.56 -10.76
C LYS A 256 -17.83 -5.90 -11.40
N ARG A 257 -17.10 -6.79 -10.70
CA ARG A 257 -16.55 -8.00 -11.31
C ARG A 257 -16.84 -9.23 -10.48
N THR A 258 -18.04 -9.77 -10.70
CA THR A 258 -18.52 -11.00 -10.05
C THR A 258 -17.71 -12.25 -10.43
N ASN A 259 -16.99 -12.23 -11.56
CA ASN A 259 -16.26 -13.40 -12.09
C ASN A 259 -14.78 -13.51 -11.68
N LEU A 260 -14.24 -12.60 -10.85
CA LEU A 260 -12.85 -12.73 -10.39
C LEU A 260 -12.71 -13.94 -9.46
N SER A 261 -11.71 -14.78 -9.71
CA SER A 261 -11.37 -15.90 -8.81
C SER A 261 -10.99 -15.38 -7.43
N TRP A 262 -11.24 -16.17 -6.38
CA TRP A 262 -10.91 -15.77 -5.00
C TRP A 262 -9.41 -15.43 -4.83
N ARG A 263 -8.52 -16.15 -5.54
CA ARG A 263 -7.07 -15.92 -5.51
C ARG A 263 -6.71 -14.53 -6.02
N LEU A 264 -7.33 -14.11 -7.12
CA LEU A 264 -7.09 -12.79 -7.70
C LEU A 264 -7.67 -11.70 -6.80
N ARG A 265 -8.87 -11.89 -6.22
CA ARG A 265 -9.44 -10.95 -5.24
C ARG A 265 -8.53 -10.79 -4.02
N PHE A 266 -8.03 -11.90 -3.49
CA PHE A 266 -7.10 -11.89 -2.37
C PHE A 266 -5.77 -11.23 -2.74
N GLY A 267 -5.21 -11.53 -3.92
CA GLY A 267 -4.02 -10.86 -4.44
C GLY A 267 -4.20 -9.35 -4.56
N ILE A 268 -5.36 -8.89 -5.04
CA ILE A 268 -5.69 -7.45 -5.09
C ILE A 268 -5.77 -6.85 -3.68
N ALA A 269 -6.37 -7.55 -2.71
CA ALA A 269 -6.43 -7.09 -1.33
C ALA A 269 -5.02 -6.92 -0.73
N LEU A 270 -4.13 -7.89 -0.94
CA LEU A 270 -2.73 -7.81 -0.52
C LEU A 270 -1.98 -6.68 -1.24
N TRP A 271 -2.19 -6.52 -2.55
CA TRP A 271 -1.59 -5.43 -3.31
C TRP A 271 -2.06 -4.07 -2.81
N MET A 272 -3.36 -3.90 -2.51
CA MET A 272 -3.88 -2.66 -1.93
C MET A 272 -3.27 -2.36 -0.57
N LEU A 273 -3.11 -3.37 0.29
CA LEU A 273 -2.41 -3.21 1.57
C LEU A 273 -1.00 -2.65 1.39
N VAL A 274 -0.22 -3.22 0.47
CA VAL A 274 1.14 -2.74 0.17
C VAL A 274 1.11 -1.34 -0.43
N TYR A 275 0.28 -1.10 -1.45
CA TYR A 275 0.18 0.18 -2.16
C TYR A 275 -0.22 1.34 -1.23
N LEU A 276 -1.26 1.15 -0.43
CA LEU A 276 -1.73 2.19 0.51
C LEU A 276 -0.79 2.37 1.70
N THR A 277 -0.07 1.32 2.11
CA THR A 277 1.01 1.45 3.09
C THR A 277 2.15 2.32 2.56
N LEU A 278 2.55 2.14 1.29
CA LEU A 278 3.56 2.97 0.64
C LEU A 278 3.10 4.43 0.51
N ALA A 279 1.82 4.64 0.20
CA ALA A 279 1.21 5.96 0.16
C ALA A 279 1.21 6.66 1.53
N GLY A 280 1.19 5.91 2.64
CA GLY A 280 0.96 6.46 3.97
C GLY A 280 -0.49 6.98 4.15
N THR A 281 -1.45 6.39 3.42
CA THR A 281 -2.85 6.82 3.41
C THR A 281 -3.54 6.46 4.71
N PHE A 282 -3.84 7.41 5.59
CA PHE A 282 -4.47 7.10 6.87
C PHE A 282 -5.82 6.40 6.74
N ALA A 283 -6.12 5.51 7.70
CA ALA A 283 -7.36 4.75 7.79
C ALA A 283 -8.66 5.56 7.60
N PRO A 284 -8.83 6.81 8.08
CA PRO A 284 -10.10 7.52 7.92
C PRO A 284 -10.43 7.78 6.45
N LEU A 285 -9.41 8.12 5.64
CA LEU A 285 -9.59 8.31 4.21
C LEU A 285 -9.89 6.97 3.49
N VAL A 286 -9.25 5.87 3.92
CA VAL A 286 -9.55 4.52 3.42
C VAL A 286 -10.98 4.10 3.78
N LEU A 287 -11.47 4.41 4.98
CA LEU A 287 -12.85 4.16 5.41
C LEU A 287 -13.85 4.99 4.60
N SER A 288 -13.55 6.27 4.32
CA SER A 288 -14.36 7.07 3.38
C SER A 288 -14.40 6.41 1.99
N ALA A 289 -13.28 5.87 1.51
CA ALA A 289 -13.24 5.13 0.24
C ALA A 289 -14.00 3.79 0.31
N ILE A 290 -14.04 3.10 1.44
CA ILE A 290 -14.86 1.89 1.65
C ILE A 290 -16.35 2.23 1.58
N LEU A 291 -16.79 3.34 2.19
CA LEU A 291 -18.17 3.81 2.08
C LEU A 291 -18.55 4.07 0.62
N LEU A 292 -17.64 4.68 -0.15
CA LEU A 292 -17.83 4.84 -1.59
C LEU A 292 -17.76 3.51 -2.34
N ALA A 293 -16.89 2.58 -1.95
CA ALA A 293 -16.83 1.23 -2.51
C ALA A 293 -18.17 0.48 -2.30
N TRP A 294 -18.93 0.84 -1.27
CA TRP A 294 -20.28 0.32 -1.06
C TRP A 294 -21.34 1.03 -1.90
N LEU A 295 -21.16 2.32 -2.20
CA LEU A 295 -21.96 3.06 -3.19
C LEU A 295 -21.93 2.36 -4.56
N LEU A 296 -20.81 1.75 -4.94
CA LEU A 296 -20.66 1.03 -6.21
C LEU A 296 -21.69 -0.10 -6.38
N ASN A 297 -22.18 -0.67 -5.27
CA ASN A 297 -23.20 -1.72 -5.25
C ASN A 297 -24.64 -1.20 -5.26
N SER A 298 -24.85 0.12 -5.29
CA SER A 298 -26.17 0.73 -5.16
C SER A 298 -26.70 1.28 -6.48
N SER A 299 -27.82 0.73 -6.95
CA SER A 299 -28.61 1.30 -8.05
C SER A 299 -29.42 2.54 -7.65
N ARG A 300 -29.59 2.81 -6.35
CA ARG A 300 -30.46 3.88 -5.84
C ARG A 300 -29.72 5.22 -5.68
N PRO A 301 -30.22 6.33 -6.27
CA PRO A 301 -29.53 7.63 -6.25
C PRO A 301 -29.49 8.28 -4.86
N LEU A 302 -30.54 8.13 -4.05
CA LEU A 302 -30.54 8.69 -2.69
C LEU A 302 -29.48 8.01 -1.80
N ARG A 303 -29.42 6.68 -1.83
CA ARG A 303 -28.38 5.93 -1.10
C ARG A 303 -26.98 6.34 -1.56
N ALA A 304 -26.81 6.56 -2.86
CA ALA A 304 -25.56 7.05 -3.42
C ALA A 304 -25.15 8.42 -2.87
N ALA A 305 -26.09 9.37 -2.86
CA ALA A 305 -25.88 10.70 -2.32
C ALA A 305 -25.58 10.68 -0.81
N LEU A 306 -26.32 9.88 -0.03
CA LEU A 306 -26.11 9.74 1.42
C LEU A 306 -24.74 9.14 1.76
N LEU A 307 -24.31 8.10 1.05
CA LEU A 307 -22.99 7.50 1.24
C LEU A 307 -21.87 8.46 0.85
N ALA A 308 -22.04 9.21 -0.25
CA ALA A 308 -21.09 10.25 -0.64
C ALA A 308 -20.99 11.36 0.41
N ALA A 309 -22.14 11.86 0.89
CA ALA A 309 -22.20 12.87 1.95
C ALA A 309 -21.55 12.39 3.25
N ALA A 310 -21.83 11.15 3.68
CA ALA A 310 -21.21 10.56 4.86
C ALA A 310 -19.69 10.40 4.71
N ALA A 311 -19.23 9.94 3.53
CA ALA A 311 -17.80 9.80 3.24
C ALA A 311 -17.08 11.16 3.24
N GLY A 312 -17.69 12.18 2.62
CA GLY A 312 -17.19 13.56 2.60
C GLY A 312 -17.14 14.18 3.99
N PHE A 313 -18.21 14.02 4.77
CA PHE A 313 -18.29 14.49 6.14
C PHE A 313 -17.20 13.85 7.00
N TYR A 314 -17.08 12.52 6.96
CA TYR A 314 -16.07 11.79 7.75
C TYR A 314 -14.64 12.17 7.36
N ALA A 315 -14.35 12.32 6.06
CA ALA A 315 -13.07 12.80 5.58
C ALA A 315 -12.78 14.23 6.10
N GLY A 316 -13.78 15.12 6.03
CA GLY A 316 -13.67 16.51 6.47
C GLY A 316 -13.34 16.65 7.97
N ILE A 317 -14.04 15.93 8.85
CA ILE A 317 -13.75 15.97 10.29
C ILE A 317 -12.45 15.23 10.65
N SER A 318 -11.90 14.41 9.75
CA SER A 318 -10.65 13.67 9.94
C SER A 318 -9.43 14.47 9.49
N ARG A 319 -9.54 15.23 8.40
CA ARG A 319 -8.50 16.14 7.91
C ARG A 319 -9.11 17.15 6.94
N TRP A 320 -8.91 18.43 7.21
CA TRP A 320 -9.49 19.49 6.37
C TRP A 320 -9.07 19.39 4.89
N THR A 321 -7.86 18.89 4.58
CA THR A 321 -7.41 18.72 3.19
C THR A 321 -8.17 17.63 2.43
N TRP A 322 -8.85 16.69 3.12
CA TRP A 322 -9.53 15.57 2.49
C TRP A 322 -11.02 15.82 2.21
N PHE A 323 -11.60 16.93 2.67
CA PHE A 323 -13.05 17.16 2.65
C PHE A 323 -13.69 17.01 1.27
N ALA A 324 -12.95 17.38 0.20
CA ALA A 324 -13.42 17.31 -1.17
C ALA A 324 -13.10 15.98 -1.88
N ALA A 325 -12.21 15.13 -1.33
CA ALA A 325 -11.74 13.93 -2.02
C ALA A 325 -12.88 12.92 -2.29
N PRO A 326 -13.74 12.58 -1.29
CA PRO A 326 -14.85 11.66 -1.53
C PRO A 326 -15.86 12.18 -2.56
N ALA A 327 -16.07 13.50 -2.64
CA ALA A 327 -16.94 14.13 -3.63
C ALA A 327 -16.45 13.87 -5.06
N VAL A 328 -15.16 14.10 -5.29
CA VAL A 328 -14.50 13.86 -6.58
C VAL A 328 -14.56 12.39 -6.94
N TRP A 329 -14.23 11.49 -6.02
CA TRP A 329 -14.25 10.04 -6.28
C TRP A 329 -15.66 9.53 -6.60
N ALA A 330 -16.68 9.98 -5.87
CA ALA A 330 -18.06 9.59 -6.12
C ALA A 330 -18.57 10.11 -7.48
N GLY A 331 -18.23 11.36 -7.82
CA GLY A 331 -18.52 11.95 -9.12
C GLY A 331 -17.83 11.21 -10.27
N LEU A 332 -16.52 10.96 -10.15
CA LEU A 332 -15.75 10.19 -11.12
C LEU A 332 -16.32 8.78 -11.28
N TRP A 333 -16.64 8.09 -10.19
CA TRP A 333 -17.19 6.74 -10.27
C TRP A 333 -18.43 6.67 -11.17
N ILE A 334 -19.37 7.58 -10.97
CA ILE A 334 -20.61 7.60 -11.75
C ILE A 334 -20.33 8.05 -13.18
N LEU A 335 -19.46 9.05 -13.37
CA LEU A 335 -19.16 9.59 -14.69
C LEU A 335 -18.46 8.56 -15.60
N LEU A 336 -17.56 7.76 -15.03
CA LEU A 336 -16.79 6.74 -15.73
C LEU A 336 -17.60 5.45 -15.96
N ASP A 337 -18.79 5.31 -15.36
CA ASP A 337 -19.70 4.16 -15.50
C ASP A 337 -20.50 4.15 -16.80
N VAL A 338 -19.80 4.05 -17.93
CA VAL A 338 -20.42 4.03 -19.26
C VAL A 338 -21.29 2.80 -19.48
N ASP A 339 -20.91 1.65 -18.91
CA ASP A 339 -21.62 0.38 -19.13
C ASP A 339 -22.96 0.32 -18.40
N THR A 340 -23.03 0.84 -17.17
CA THR A 340 -24.26 0.79 -16.35
C THR A 340 -25.27 1.86 -16.76
N GLU A 341 -24.81 3.04 -17.18
CA GLU A 341 -25.68 4.13 -17.64
C GLU A 341 -25.14 4.71 -18.96
N PRO A 342 -25.57 4.20 -20.13
CA PRO A 342 -25.08 4.64 -21.43
C PRO A 342 -25.43 6.11 -21.74
N HIS A 343 -26.55 6.60 -21.22
CA HIS A 343 -27.05 7.96 -21.49
C HIS A 343 -26.18 9.03 -20.82
N ARG A 344 -25.28 9.64 -21.62
CA ARG A 344 -24.29 10.63 -21.16
C ARG A 344 -24.87 11.76 -20.30
N LYS A 345 -25.99 12.38 -20.71
CA LYS A 345 -26.60 13.49 -19.94
C LYS A 345 -27.04 13.05 -18.55
N ARG A 346 -27.72 11.89 -18.45
CA ARG A 346 -28.20 11.35 -17.18
C ARG A 346 -27.04 10.96 -16.27
N ARG A 347 -26.01 10.33 -16.83
CA ARG A 347 -24.77 9.99 -16.12
C ARG A 347 -24.06 11.23 -15.59
N PHE A 348 -23.94 12.28 -16.40
CA PHE A 348 -23.34 13.55 -16.00
C PHE A 348 -24.12 14.24 -14.86
N VAL A 349 -25.45 14.37 -14.99
CA VAL A 349 -26.29 14.97 -13.94
C VAL A 349 -26.21 14.16 -12.65
N ARG A 350 -26.23 12.83 -12.73
CA ARG A 350 -26.09 11.95 -11.56
C ARG A 350 -24.71 12.07 -10.91
N SER A 351 -23.65 12.17 -11.71
CA SER A 351 -22.28 12.41 -11.24
C SER A 351 -22.19 13.73 -10.48
N LEU A 352 -22.74 14.81 -11.03
CA LEU A 352 -22.82 16.11 -10.37
C LEU A 352 -23.64 16.05 -9.07
N GLY A 353 -24.80 15.40 -9.09
CA GLY A 353 -25.65 15.29 -7.91
C GLY A 353 -25.00 14.55 -6.75
N VAL A 354 -24.34 13.41 -7.02
CA VAL A 354 -23.65 12.63 -5.98
C VAL A 354 -22.34 13.29 -5.56
N GLY A 355 -21.61 13.90 -6.50
CA GLY A 355 -20.43 14.72 -6.18
C GLY A 355 -20.78 15.92 -5.30
N ALA A 356 -21.86 16.63 -5.61
CA ALA A 356 -22.37 17.74 -4.80
C ALA A 356 -22.78 17.27 -3.41
N ALA A 357 -23.47 16.13 -3.28
CA ALA A 357 -23.80 15.56 -1.98
C ALA A 357 -22.55 15.25 -1.13
N GLY A 358 -21.51 14.66 -1.75
CA GLY A 358 -20.22 14.44 -1.09
C GLY A 358 -19.54 15.73 -0.64
N LEU A 359 -19.56 16.76 -1.49
CA LEU A 359 -18.97 18.06 -1.17
C LEU A 359 -19.73 18.76 -0.06
N LEU A 360 -21.07 18.73 -0.08
CA LEU A 360 -21.92 19.26 0.99
C LEU A 360 -21.62 18.57 2.32
N GLY A 361 -21.41 17.26 2.33
CA GLY A 361 -20.95 16.53 3.51
C GLY A 361 -19.62 17.06 4.05
N GLY A 362 -18.63 17.24 3.16
CA GLY A 362 -17.32 17.80 3.53
C GLY A 362 -17.37 19.24 4.04
N ILE A 363 -18.18 20.10 3.40
CA ILE A 363 -18.41 21.48 3.83
C ILE A 363 -19.13 21.51 5.19
N ALA A 364 -20.18 20.70 5.37
CA ALA A 364 -20.89 20.59 6.64
C ALA A 364 -19.95 20.17 7.77
N ALA A 365 -19.02 19.24 7.49
CA ALA A 365 -17.97 18.89 8.44
C ALA A 365 -17.08 20.10 8.79
N GLN A 366 -16.60 20.86 7.80
CA GLN A 366 -15.78 22.05 8.09
C GLN A 366 -16.56 23.13 8.86
N ALA A 367 -17.82 23.37 8.50
CA ALA A 367 -18.68 24.32 9.20
C ALA A 367 -18.90 23.91 10.66
N LEU A 368 -19.19 22.64 10.90
CA LEU A 368 -19.32 22.09 12.25
C LEU A 368 -18.01 22.25 13.03
N MET A 369 -16.87 21.93 12.42
CA MET A 369 -15.55 22.09 13.06
C MET A 369 -15.27 23.53 13.46
N SER A 370 -15.62 24.51 12.61
CA SER A 370 -15.43 25.94 12.91
C SER A 370 -16.29 26.43 14.08
N VAL A 371 -17.51 25.89 14.24
CA VAL A 371 -18.40 26.24 15.36
C VAL A 371 -18.00 25.50 16.64
N ALA A 372 -17.68 24.21 16.55
CA ALA A 372 -17.36 23.37 17.70
C ALA A 372 -15.99 23.69 18.33
N PHE A 373 -15.05 24.23 17.54
CA PHE A 373 -13.68 24.52 18.00
C PHE A 373 -13.31 25.98 17.67
N PRO A 374 -13.55 26.95 18.57
CA PRO A 374 -13.52 28.39 18.29
C PRO A 374 -12.12 29.02 18.07
N ARG A 375 -11.11 28.23 17.65
CA ARG A 375 -9.80 28.74 17.18
C ARG A 375 -9.34 28.07 15.87
N PRO A 376 -10.17 28.01 14.81
CA PRO A 376 -9.78 27.38 13.55
C PRO A 376 -8.65 28.16 12.84
N GLU A 377 -8.53 29.46 13.10
CA GLU A 377 -7.56 30.35 12.46
C GLU A 377 -6.11 29.93 12.71
N ALA A 378 -5.80 29.34 13.85
CA ALA A 378 -4.42 28.94 14.15
C ALA A 378 -3.95 27.72 13.34
N VAL A 379 -4.86 26.87 12.84
CA VAL A 379 -4.52 25.78 11.90
C VAL A 379 -4.26 26.31 10.50
N PHE A 380 -5.12 27.21 10.01
CA PHE A 380 -4.98 27.80 8.69
C PHE A 380 -3.80 28.77 8.64
N SER A 381 -3.63 29.62 9.64
CA SER A 381 -2.53 30.60 9.70
C SER A 381 -1.16 29.92 9.73
N THR A 382 -0.99 28.84 10.50
CA THR A 382 0.28 28.07 10.50
C THR A 382 0.51 27.38 9.15
N ALA A 383 -0.50 26.75 8.56
CA ALA A 383 -0.35 26.07 7.27
C ALA A 383 -0.02 27.02 6.10
N PHE A 384 -0.59 28.24 6.10
CA PHE A 384 -0.37 29.22 5.04
C PHE A 384 0.89 30.06 5.23
N SER A 385 1.42 30.18 6.45
CA SER A 385 2.64 30.94 6.77
C SER A 385 3.95 30.15 6.61
N GLN A 386 3.91 28.81 6.50
CA GLN A 386 5.13 28.04 6.31
C GLN A 386 5.81 28.33 4.96
N PRO A 387 7.15 28.37 4.91
CA PRO A 387 7.89 28.49 3.65
C PRO A 387 7.72 27.24 2.77
N LEU A 388 7.87 27.42 1.45
CA LEU A 388 7.89 26.32 0.49
C LEU A 388 9.29 25.69 0.42
N LEU A 389 9.44 24.50 0.98
CA LEU A 389 10.73 23.79 1.03
C LEU A 389 10.86 22.81 -0.14
N TRP A 390 11.18 23.35 -1.32
CA TRP A 390 11.27 22.60 -2.58
C TRP A 390 12.29 21.47 -2.58
N TYR A 391 13.37 21.58 -1.80
CA TYR A 391 14.38 20.53 -1.67
C TYR A 391 13.80 19.19 -1.19
N ARG A 392 12.63 19.20 -0.53
CA ARG A 392 11.92 17.98 -0.08
C ARG A 392 11.47 17.08 -1.24
N LEU A 393 11.35 17.63 -2.45
CA LEU A 393 10.98 16.87 -3.64
C LEU A 393 12.08 15.92 -4.12
N LEU A 394 13.34 16.27 -3.85
CA LEU A 394 14.54 15.55 -4.23
C LEU A 394 15.16 14.83 -3.01
N PRO A 395 16.13 13.92 -3.21
CA PRO A 395 16.86 13.27 -2.12
C PRO A 395 17.36 14.27 -1.08
N ASN A 396 17.06 14.00 0.19
CA ASN A 396 17.42 14.88 1.30
C ASN A 396 17.59 14.07 2.61
N ALA A 397 18.00 14.74 3.68
CA ALA A 397 18.28 14.09 4.97
C ALA A 397 17.07 13.38 5.60
N LEU A 398 15.83 13.80 5.29
CA LEU A 398 14.60 13.23 5.83
C LEU A 398 14.03 12.12 4.93
N SER A 399 14.41 12.09 3.65
CA SER A 399 14.04 11.05 2.69
C SER A 399 15.17 10.85 1.68
N GLN A 400 15.86 9.72 1.78
CA GLN A 400 16.95 9.34 0.86
C GLN A 400 16.52 9.29 -0.60
N GLN A 401 15.25 9.03 -0.88
CA GLN A 401 14.71 8.98 -2.24
C GLN A 401 14.13 10.33 -2.69
N GLY A 402 13.70 11.18 -1.76
CA GLY A 402 12.86 12.34 -2.07
C GLY A 402 11.44 11.95 -2.48
N ILE A 403 10.53 12.92 -2.48
CA ILE A 403 9.11 12.66 -2.74
C ILE A 403 8.86 12.22 -4.19
N LEU A 404 9.54 12.81 -5.17
CA LEU A 404 9.28 12.50 -6.58
C LEU A 404 9.69 11.06 -6.94
N ARG A 405 10.88 10.63 -6.51
CA ARG A 405 11.34 9.25 -6.78
C ARG A 405 10.47 8.22 -6.06
N SER A 406 10.14 8.46 -4.79
CA SER A 406 9.24 7.56 -4.06
C SER A 406 7.85 7.50 -4.70
N LEU A 407 7.33 8.63 -5.20
CA LEU A 407 6.06 8.66 -5.92
C LEU A 407 6.12 7.81 -7.18
N LEU A 408 7.16 7.99 -8.02
CA LEU A 408 7.35 7.21 -9.25
C LEU A 408 7.42 5.70 -8.97
N ILE A 409 8.13 5.29 -7.91
CA ILE A 409 8.19 3.89 -7.50
C ILE A 409 6.80 3.39 -7.08
N ALA A 410 6.05 4.19 -6.31
CA ALA A 410 4.76 3.80 -5.80
C ALA A 410 3.68 3.70 -6.89
N ILE A 411 3.64 4.66 -7.84
CA ILE A 411 2.60 4.70 -8.89
C ILE A 411 3.02 3.99 -10.18
N GLY A 412 4.31 3.76 -10.41
CA GLY A 412 4.84 3.22 -11.67
C GLY A 412 4.11 1.96 -12.14
N PRO A 413 3.99 0.91 -11.30
CA PRO A 413 3.26 -0.31 -11.68
C PRO A 413 1.80 -0.03 -12.05
N LEU A 414 1.14 0.87 -11.31
CA LEU A 414 -0.26 1.21 -11.53
C LEU A 414 -0.44 2.00 -12.84
N VAL A 415 0.43 2.97 -13.10
CA VAL A 415 0.43 3.75 -14.34
C VAL A 415 0.67 2.85 -15.55
N VAL A 416 1.60 1.89 -15.46
CA VAL A 416 1.82 0.90 -16.54
C VAL A 416 0.55 0.10 -16.81
N LEU A 417 -0.15 -0.37 -15.77
CA LEU A 417 -1.42 -1.09 -15.94
C LEU A 417 -2.51 -0.21 -16.57
N LEU A 418 -2.59 1.06 -16.19
CA LEU A 418 -3.53 2.01 -16.78
C LEU A 418 -3.23 2.29 -18.26
N ILE A 419 -1.96 2.52 -18.61
CA ILE A 419 -1.53 2.71 -20.01
C ILE A 419 -1.83 1.44 -20.81
N TRP A 420 -1.46 0.27 -20.29
CA TRP A 420 -1.71 -1.00 -20.95
C TRP A 420 -3.20 -1.25 -21.20
N GLY A 421 -4.06 -1.08 -20.20
CA GLY A 421 -5.50 -1.26 -20.39
C GLY A 421 -6.11 -0.21 -21.33
N GLY A 422 -5.58 1.02 -21.36
CA GLY A 422 -5.93 2.04 -22.34
C GLY A 422 -5.59 1.64 -23.78
N LEU A 423 -4.37 1.12 -24.01
CA LEU A 423 -3.90 0.63 -25.31
C LEU A 423 -4.72 -0.58 -25.81
N GLN A 424 -5.24 -1.39 -24.88
CA GLN A 424 -6.14 -2.50 -25.19
C GLN A 424 -7.58 -2.05 -25.53
N GLY A 425 -7.83 -0.74 -25.64
CA GLY A 425 -9.13 -0.18 -26.02
C GLY A 425 -10.24 -0.40 -24.98
N ARG A 426 -9.89 -0.68 -23.73
CA ARG A 426 -10.86 -1.04 -22.67
C ARG A 426 -11.76 0.14 -22.26
N PRO A 427 -11.27 1.37 -22.05
CA PRO A 427 -12.15 2.47 -21.68
C PRO A 427 -12.83 3.10 -22.92
N ARG A 428 -14.17 3.00 -23.00
CA ARG A 428 -15.00 3.69 -24.01
C ARG A 428 -15.32 5.14 -23.61
N TRP A 429 -14.32 5.86 -23.12
CA TRP A 429 -14.47 7.20 -22.53
C TRP A 429 -14.41 8.30 -23.59
N GLY A 430 -15.29 9.29 -23.46
CA GLY A 430 -15.24 10.50 -24.26
C GLY A 430 -14.32 11.56 -23.65
N TRP A 431 -14.24 12.72 -24.29
CA TRP A 431 -13.41 13.83 -23.83
C TRP A 431 -13.78 14.30 -22.41
N LEU A 432 -15.08 14.26 -22.06
CA LEU A 432 -15.56 14.71 -20.75
C LEU A 432 -15.07 13.80 -19.63
N GLU A 433 -15.18 12.48 -19.82
CA GLU A 433 -14.71 11.47 -18.87
C GLU A 433 -13.19 11.56 -18.66
N TRP A 434 -12.43 11.68 -19.76
CA TRP A 434 -10.99 11.87 -19.70
C TRP A 434 -10.60 13.18 -19.02
N SER A 435 -11.22 14.29 -19.39
CA SER A 435 -10.95 15.60 -18.77
C SER A 435 -11.25 15.59 -17.28
N ALA A 436 -12.37 14.99 -16.84
CA ALA A 436 -12.71 14.90 -15.43
C ALA A 436 -11.66 14.09 -14.64
N LEU A 437 -11.22 12.95 -15.20
CA LEU A 437 -10.17 12.12 -14.59
C LEU A 437 -8.84 12.88 -14.51
N TRP A 438 -8.38 13.46 -15.61
CA TRP A 438 -7.10 14.19 -15.66
C TRP A 438 -7.10 15.44 -14.78
N LEU A 439 -8.17 16.22 -14.77
CA LEU A 439 -8.30 17.38 -13.87
C LEU A 439 -8.25 16.96 -12.40
N SER A 440 -8.90 15.85 -12.05
CA SER A 440 -8.88 15.31 -10.68
C SER A 440 -7.49 14.83 -10.27
N LEU A 441 -6.80 14.10 -11.17
CA LEU A 441 -5.43 13.63 -10.95
C LEU A 441 -4.45 14.80 -10.83
N ALA A 442 -4.49 15.75 -11.77
CA ALA A 442 -3.62 16.93 -11.76
C ALA A 442 -3.88 17.81 -10.52
N GLY A 443 -5.15 18.02 -10.16
CA GLY A 443 -5.54 18.79 -8.97
C GLY A 443 -5.00 18.17 -7.69
N PHE A 444 -5.24 16.88 -7.46
CA PHE A 444 -4.73 16.22 -6.26
C PHE A 444 -3.21 16.05 -6.24
N LEU A 445 -2.57 15.85 -7.40
CA LEU A 445 -1.11 15.82 -7.49
C LEU A 445 -0.52 17.19 -7.12
N GLY A 446 -1.04 18.27 -7.72
CA GLY A 446 -0.59 19.63 -7.45
C GLY A 446 -0.77 20.01 -5.98
N LEU A 447 -1.95 19.74 -5.41
CA LEU A 447 -2.23 19.95 -3.99
C LEU A 447 -1.31 19.11 -3.10
N GLY A 448 -1.08 17.84 -3.44
CA GLY A 448 -0.22 16.95 -2.66
C GLY A 448 1.25 17.35 -2.70
N ILE A 449 1.77 17.81 -3.85
CA ILE A 449 3.12 18.37 -3.99
C ILE A 449 3.23 19.65 -3.16
N ALA A 450 2.28 20.58 -3.29
CA ALA A 450 2.26 21.83 -2.53
C ALA A 450 2.24 21.56 -1.01
N ALA A 451 1.36 20.66 -0.55
CA ALA A 451 1.31 20.25 0.85
C ALA A 451 2.62 19.61 1.30
N SER A 452 3.25 18.80 0.46
CA SER A 452 4.52 18.13 0.75
C SER A 452 5.69 19.09 0.96
N VAL A 453 5.79 20.15 0.16
CA VAL A 453 6.86 21.15 0.32
C VAL A 453 6.55 22.16 1.42
N LYS A 454 5.28 22.46 1.69
CA LYS A 454 4.85 23.49 2.65
C LYS A 454 4.72 22.96 4.09
N ILE A 455 3.78 22.04 4.29
CA ILE A 455 3.38 21.55 5.63
C ILE A 455 3.85 20.12 5.92
N GLY A 456 4.31 19.39 4.91
CA GLY A 456 4.81 18.03 5.04
C GLY A 456 6.20 17.96 5.68
N GLY A 457 6.55 16.80 6.24
CA GLY A 457 7.92 16.55 6.70
C GLY A 457 8.91 16.21 5.58
N GLY A 458 8.45 15.99 4.35
CA GLY A 458 9.30 15.55 3.23
C GLY A 458 9.85 14.12 3.37
N ASN A 459 9.31 13.32 4.30
CA ASN A 459 9.83 12.00 4.67
C ASN A 459 9.02 10.81 4.11
N ASN A 460 7.82 11.03 3.57
CA ASN A 460 6.96 10.00 2.99
C ASN A 460 5.92 10.61 2.03
N LEU A 461 5.03 9.78 1.48
CA LEU A 461 4.04 10.15 0.46
C LEU A 461 2.65 10.53 1.01
N HIS A 462 2.46 10.67 2.33
CA HIS A 462 1.12 10.79 2.94
C HIS A 462 0.31 12.03 2.52
N ASN A 463 0.92 13.01 1.88
CA ASN A 463 0.22 14.18 1.32
C ASN A 463 -0.27 13.96 -0.12
N LEU A 464 0.20 12.90 -0.77
CA LEU A 464 -0.19 12.47 -2.12
C LEU A 464 -1.25 11.36 -2.07
N ASP A 465 -1.78 11.07 -0.89
CA ASP A 465 -2.79 10.05 -0.62
C ASP A 465 -4.03 10.23 -1.50
N MET A 466 -4.55 11.46 -1.66
CA MET A 466 -5.70 11.74 -2.53
C MET A 466 -5.40 11.43 -4.00
N PHE A 467 -4.21 11.76 -4.49
CA PHE A 467 -3.79 11.46 -5.86
C PHE A 467 -3.66 9.95 -6.09
N MET A 468 -2.98 9.26 -5.17
CA MET A 468 -2.78 7.82 -5.23
C MET A 468 -4.09 7.03 -5.14
N MET A 469 -5.04 7.50 -4.32
CA MET A 469 -6.40 6.95 -4.26
C MET A 469 -7.17 7.23 -5.55
N THR A 470 -7.07 8.41 -6.15
CA THR A 470 -7.71 8.69 -7.45
C THR A 470 -7.18 7.78 -8.56
N LEU A 471 -5.88 7.47 -8.58
CA LEU A 471 -5.32 6.47 -9.50
C LEU A 471 -5.92 5.06 -9.26
N LEU A 472 -6.13 4.69 -8.00
CA LEU A 472 -6.82 3.44 -7.64
C LEU A 472 -8.24 3.42 -8.22
N PHE A 473 -9.00 4.51 -8.06
CA PHE A 473 -10.33 4.69 -8.64
C PHE A 473 -10.33 4.60 -10.17
N ALA A 474 -9.28 5.10 -10.84
CA ALA A 474 -9.13 4.94 -12.28
C ALA A 474 -8.92 3.46 -12.69
N LEU A 475 -8.16 2.69 -11.91
CA LEU A 475 -7.86 1.29 -12.21
C LEU A 475 -9.11 0.42 -12.30
N ALA A 476 -10.15 0.71 -11.51
CA ALA A 476 -11.41 -0.03 -11.51
C ALA A 476 -12.07 -0.15 -12.90
N TRP A 477 -11.70 0.73 -13.83
CA TRP A 477 -12.30 0.85 -15.16
C TRP A 477 -11.39 0.44 -16.31
N VAL A 478 -10.10 0.31 -16.04
CA VAL A 478 -9.07 0.05 -17.06
C VAL A 478 -8.52 -1.37 -16.94
N ALA A 479 -8.36 -1.87 -15.71
CA ALA A 479 -8.23 -3.31 -15.46
C ALA A 479 -9.51 -3.97 -15.92
#